data_AF-A0A1X1Q6I9-F1
#
_entry.id   AF-A0A1X1Q6I9-F1
#
_cell.length_a   1.000
_cell.length_b   1.000
_cell.length_c   1.000
_cell.angle_alpha   90.00
_cell.angle_beta   90.00
_cell.angle_gamma   90.00
#
_symmetry.space_group_name_H-M   'P 1'
#
loop_
_entity.id
_entity.type
_entity.pdbx_description
1 polymer ?
#
loop_
_entity_poly.entity_id
_entity_poly.type
_entity_poly.pdbx_seq_one_letter_code
_entity_poly.pdbx_strand_id
1 'polypeptide(L)'
;MQLDELKKAERVTGIKQVTKAINKDQVACVFLGANAEERVTKPLKSLCEDKEIPVRADYTMEELGKACLIGVKAAAVAVLKQGHR
;
A
#
# COMPACT_ATOMS: atom_id res chain seq x y z
N MET A 1 17.66 -1.16 3.76
CA MET A 1 16.91 0.10 3.81
C MET A 1 15.53 -0.15 3.20
N GLN A 2 14.47 -0.12 4.00
CA GLN A 2 13.09 -0.58 3.72
C GLN A 2 12.43 -0.04 2.43
N LEU A 3 13.01 1.01 1.84
CA LEU A 3 12.53 1.66 0.61
C LEU A 3 13.11 1.04 -0.66
N ASP A 4 14.23 0.31 -0.57
CA ASP A 4 14.84 -0.35 -1.73
C ASP A 4 14.02 -1.56 -2.19
N GLU A 5 13.37 -2.25 -1.23
CA GLU A 5 12.39 -3.30 -1.51
C GLU A 5 11.20 -2.75 -2.31
N LEU A 6 10.73 -1.53 -2.03
CA LEU A 6 9.70 -0.91 -2.86
C LEU A 6 10.16 -0.73 -4.30
N LYS A 7 11.42 -0.38 -4.56
CA LYS A 7 11.91 -0.21 -5.94
C LYS A 7 11.90 -1.50 -6.76
N LYS A 8 12.07 -2.65 -6.11
CA LYS A 8 12.16 -3.97 -6.77
C LYS A 8 10.89 -4.81 -6.65
N ALA A 9 10.05 -4.57 -5.65
CA ALA A 9 8.83 -5.32 -5.40
C ALA A 9 7.64 -4.76 -6.18
N GLU A 10 6.76 -5.66 -6.65
CA GLU A 10 5.45 -5.29 -7.15
C GLU A 10 4.65 -4.67 -6.02
N ARG A 11 4.10 -3.53 -6.36
CA ARG A 11 3.24 -2.75 -5.48
C ARG A 11 2.16 -2.16 -6.34
N VAL A 12 1.01 -2.01 -5.71
CA VAL A 12 -0.15 -1.43 -6.34
C VAL A 12 -0.50 -0.15 -5.60
N THR A 13 -0.72 0.91 -6.36
CA THR A 13 -1.12 2.20 -5.82
C THR A 13 -2.51 2.56 -6.33
N GLY A 14 -3.28 3.22 -5.48
CA GLY A 14 -4.66 3.59 -5.79
C GLY A 14 -5.68 2.58 -5.29
N ILE A 15 -6.79 3.11 -4.78
CA ILE A 15 -7.79 2.39 -3.99
C ILE A 15 -8.30 1.14 -4.72
N LYS A 16 -8.70 1.27 -5.99
CA LYS A 16 -9.23 0.14 -6.77
C LYS A 16 -8.23 -1.00 -6.95
N GLN A 17 -6.95 -0.67 -7.19
CA GLN A 17 -5.90 -1.66 -7.39
C GLN A 17 -5.52 -2.31 -6.06
N VAL A 18 -5.40 -1.50 -5.00
CA VAL A 18 -5.14 -1.96 -3.63
C VAL A 18 -6.24 -2.92 -3.17
N THR A 19 -7.52 -2.55 -3.30
CA THR A 19 -8.65 -3.43 -2.97
C THR A 19 -8.60 -4.74 -3.75
N LYS A 20 -8.28 -4.70 -5.05
CA LYS A 20 -8.18 -5.91 -5.87
C LYS A 20 -7.04 -6.83 -5.43
N ALA A 21 -5.88 -6.25 -5.10
CA ALA A 21 -4.74 -7.00 -4.61
C ALA A 21 -4.99 -7.61 -3.22
N ILE A 22 -5.61 -6.84 -2.31
CA ILE A 22 -6.01 -7.32 -0.98
C ILE A 22 -6.95 -8.52 -1.13
N ASN A 23 -7.97 -8.41 -1.99
CA ASN A 23 -8.89 -9.52 -2.28
C ASN A 23 -8.16 -10.78 -2.76
N LYS A 24 -7.14 -10.59 -3.62
CA LYS A 24 -6.28 -11.67 -4.13
C LYS A 24 -5.32 -12.27 -3.09
N ASP A 25 -5.27 -11.75 -1.87
CA ASP A 25 -4.36 -12.18 -0.79
C ASP A 25 -2.87 -12.09 -1.12
N GLN A 26 -2.55 -11.34 -2.17
CA GLN A 26 -1.18 -11.17 -2.65
C GLN A 26 -0.50 -9.98 -2.00
N VAL A 27 -1.10 -9.36 -0.98
CA VAL A 27 -0.59 -8.15 -0.32
C VAL A 27 0.14 -8.52 0.95
N ALA A 28 1.41 -8.12 1.05
CA ALA A 28 2.25 -8.32 2.23
C ALA A 28 1.99 -7.26 3.29
N CYS A 29 1.95 -5.99 2.85
CA CYS A 29 1.80 -4.82 3.71
C CYS A 29 1.04 -3.74 2.96
N VAL A 30 0.25 -2.95 3.68
CA VAL A 30 -0.40 -1.75 3.16
C VAL A 30 0.18 -0.53 3.84
N PHE A 31 0.56 0.46 3.05
CA PHE A 31 0.99 1.77 3.50
C PHE A 31 -0.07 2.80 3.14
N LEU A 32 -0.55 3.52 4.15
CA LEU A 32 -1.50 4.61 4.00
C LEU A 32 -0.77 5.92 4.25
N GLY A 33 -1.12 6.94 3.45
CA GLY A 33 -0.71 8.29 3.75
C GLY A 33 -1.36 8.75 5.05
N ALA A 34 -0.62 9.38 5.97
CA ALA A 34 -1.21 10.01 7.16
C ALA A 34 -2.30 11.05 6.79
N ASN A 35 -2.19 11.66 5.60
CA ASN A 35 -3.16 12.60 5.04
C ASN A 35 -4.17 11.94 4.07
N ALA A 36 -4.34 10.62 4.14
CA ALA A 36 -5.33 9.91 3.33
C ALA A 36 -6.74 10.06 3.94
N GLU A 37 -7.73 10.31 3.08
CA GLU A 37 -9.11 10.55 3.52
C GLU A 37 -9.72 9.35 4.26
N GLU A 38 -10.47 9.61 5.34
CA GLU A 38 -11.18 8.57 6.12
C GLU A 38 -12.15 7.74 5.29
N ARG A 39 -12.78 8.33 4.27
CA ARG A 39 -13.67 7.59 3.35
C ARG A 39 -12.95 6.47 2.60
N VAL A 40 -11.64 6.62 2.44
CA VAL A 40 -10.76 5.66 1.79
C VAL A 40 -10.16 4.73 2.82
N THR A 41 -9.61 5.27 3.91
CA THR A 41 -8.92 4.47 4.92
C THR A 41 -9.87 3.58 5.73
N LYS A 42 -11.15 3.94 5.92
CA LYS A 42 -12.15 3.09 6.60
C LYS A 42 -12.40 1.74 5.91
N PRO A 43 -12.89 1.69 4.65
CA PRO A 43 -13.14 0.42 3.97
C PRO A 43 -11.82 -0.36 3.74
N LEU A 44 -10.71 0.35 3.55
CA LEU A 44 -9.40 -0.24 3.32
C LEU A 44 -8.83 -0.86 4.60
N LYS A 45 -8.99 -0.21 5.78
CA LYS A 45 -8.67 -0.80 7.08
C LYS A 45 -9.50 -2.05 7.35
N SER A 46 -10.83 -2.01 7.18
CA SER A 46 -11.66 -3.20 7.35
C SER A 46 -11.20 -4.36 6.46
N LEU A 47 -10.93 -4.08 5.18
CA LEU A 47 -10.42 -5.11 4.26
C LEU A 47 -9.04 -5.66 4.68
N CYS A 48 -8.16 -4.80 5.20
CA CYS A 48 -6.87 -5.26 5.68
C CYS A 48 -7.01 -6.06 6.97
N GLU A 49 -7.88 -5.65 7.89
CA GLU A 49 -8.12 -6.33 9.16
C GLU A 49 -8.75 -7.71 8.94
N ASP A 50 -9.73 -7.82 8.04
CA ASP A 50 -10.34 -9.07 7.59
C ASP A 50 -9.32 -10.06 7.00
N LYS A 51 -8.30 -9.52 6.33
CA LYS A 51 -7.22 -10.25 5.69
C LYS A 51 -5.98 -10.42 6.58
N GLU A 52 -6.01 -9.92 7.80
CA GLU A 52 -4.87 -9.84 8.72
C GLU A 52 -3.60 -9.19 8.11
N ILE A 53 -3.80 -8.20 7.24
CA ILE A 53 -2.71 -7.49 6.56
C ILE A 53 -2.22 -6.32 7.42
N PRO A 54 -0.91 -6.20 7.68
CA PRO A 54 -0.35 -5.07 8.41
C PRO A 54 -0.52 -3.76 7.64
N VAL A 55 -1.19 -2.80 8.28
CA VAL A 55 -1.39 -1.44 7.77
C VAL A 55 -0.46 -0.47 8.48
N ARG A 56 0.30 0.31 7.71
CA ARG A 56 1.24 1.34 8.20
C ARG A 56 0.82 2.70 7.70
N ALA A 57 0.41 3.58 8.61
CA ALA A 57 0.03 4.96 8.30
C ALA A 57 1.11 5.99 8.71
N ASP A 58 2.35 5.52 8.94
CA ASP A 58 3.47 6.32 9.46
C ASP A 58 4.04 7.35 8.47
N TYR A 59 3.70 7.22 7.18
CA TYR A 59 4.32 8.03 6.13
C TYR A 59 3.32 8.95 5.45
N THR A 60 3.80 10.06 4.92
CA THR A 60 2.97 10.97 4.11
C THR A 60 2.82 10.46 2.67
N MET A 61 1.78 10.90 1.97
CA MET A 61 1.56 10.54 0.56
C MET A 61 2.75 10.89 -0.36
N GLU A 62 3.49 11.95 0.00
CA GLU A 62 4.67 12.39 -0.73
C GLU A 62 5.87 11.48 -0.47
N GLU A 63 6.11 11.10 0.79
CA GLU A 63 7.16 10.14 1.11
C GLU A 63 6.91 8.78 0.48
N LEU A 64 5.67 8.27 0.52
CA LEU A 64 5.30 7.03 -0.15
C LEU A 64 5.49 7.09 -1.67
N GLY A 65 5.12 8.20 -2.32
CA GLY A 65 5.34 8.40 -3.75
C GLY A 65 6.82 8.48 -4.12
N LYS A 66 7.62 9.18 -3.29
CA LYS A 66 9.07 9.37 -3.47
C LYS A 66 9.84 8.07 -3.24
N ALA A 67 9.46 7.32 -2.20
CA ALA A 67 9.90 5.96 -1.92
C ALA A 67 9.71 5.02 -3.11
N CYS A 68 8.53 5.12 -3.72
CA CYS A 68 8.12 4.33 -4.85
C CYS A 68 8.73 4.79 -6.18
N LEU A 69 9.39 5.96 -6.25
CA LEU A 69 9.90 6.58 -7.48
C LEU A 69 8.84 6.70 -8.60
N ILE A 70 7.54 6.67 -8.27
CA ILE A 70 6.45 6.62 -9.27
C ILE A 70 6.03 7.99 -9.79
N GLY A 71 6.65 9.08 -9.35
CA GLY A 71 6.34 10.44 -9.83
C GLY A 71 4.91 10.92 -9.51
N VAL A 72 4.10 10.11 -8.81
CA VAL A 72 2.70 10.40 -8.46
C VAL A 72 2.46 10.21 -6.97
N LYS A 73 1.60 11.07 -6.39
CA LYS A 73 1.18 10.99 -4.99
C LYS A 73 0.26 9.79 -4.80
N ALA A 74 0.54 8.94 -3.81
CA ALA A 74 -0.28 7.77 -3.50
C ALA A 74 -0.91 7.90 -2.10
N ALA A 75 -2.24 7.97 -2.05
CA ALA A 75 -2.99 7.95 -0.79
C ALA A 75 -2.91 6.58 -0.09
N ALA A 76 -2.84 5.51 -0.88
CA ALA A 76 -2.69 4.13 -0.41
C ALA A 76 -1.78 3.36 -1.36
N VAL A 77 -0.85 2.60 -0.78
CA VAL A 77 0.11 1.73 -1.47
C VAL A 77 0.02 0.35 -0.83
N ALA A 78 -0.33 -0.67 -1.60
CA ALA A 78 -0.18 -2.05 -1.15
C ALA A 78 1.08 -2.65 -1.77
N VAL A 79 1.93 -3.23 -0.95
CA VAL A 79 3.09 -4.00 -1.37
C VAL A 79 2.67 -5.44 -1.55
N LEU A 80 2.94 -6.01 -2.72
CA LEU A 80 2.64 -7.40 -2.98
C LEU A 80 3.71 -8.30 -2.36
N LYS A 81 3.29 -9.49 -1.92
CA LYS A 81 4.16 -10.62 -1.57
C LYS A 81 4.79 -11.12 -2.87
N GLN A 82 5.71 -10.38 -3.50
CA GLN A 82 6.41 -10.94 -4.64
C GLN A 82 7.32 -12.07 -4.19
N GLY A 83 6.90 -13.29 -4.53
CA GLY A 83 7.77 -14.44 -4.61
C GLY A 83 8.73 -14.24 -5.78
N HIS A 84 10.00 -14.05 -5.44
CA HIS A 84 11.10 -14.27 -6.36
C HIS A 84 11.01 -15.72 -6.87
N ARG A 85 10.90 -15.93 -8.18
CA ARG A 85 11.15 -17.22 -8.81
C ARG A 85 12.39 -17.10 -9.68
#